data_AF-A0A7J6S163-F1
#
_entry.id   AF-A0A7J6S163-F1
#
_cell.length_a   1.000
_cell.length_b   1.000
_cell.length_c   1.000
_cell.angle_alpha   90.00
_cell.angle_beta   90.00
_cell.angle_gamma   90.00
#
_symmetry.space_group_name_H-M   'P 1'
#
loop_
_entity.id
_entity.type
_entity.pdbx_description
1 polymer ?
#
loop_
_entity_poly.entity_id
_entity_poly.type
_entity_poly.pdbx_seq_one_letter_code
_entity_poly.pdbx_strand_id
1 'polypeptide(L)'
;MSNELSLNDLDAQLAALQASSSDSDASSSEDERSPVQVPRETKKRKLNDEEKAQEKLSNKVLRKKMRQGLSNLCFSYLTGKCKFEEMGKPCLFSHVKPEEMTDADKAELIRELRHRKRFDPALARVAQNLNIPMCRMYKKTGQCKQGEKCKFWHLRNELDGRWKGMEFWCETCYLGFTSEEQLKE
;
A
#
# COMPACT_ATOMS: atom_id res chain seq x y z
N MET A 1 -42.47 17.98 24.72
CA MET A 1 -41.54 18.87 25.42
C MET A 1 -40.15 18.55 24.91
N SER A 2 -39.58 19.45 24.12
CA SER A 2 -38.29 19.29 23.47
C SER A 2 -37.17 19.36 24.51
N ASN A 3 -36.37 18.31 24.62
CA ASN A 3 -35.19 18.28 25.50
C ASN A 3 -33.98 18.73 24.69
N GLU A 4 -33.75 20.03 24.65
CA GLU A 4 -32.54 20.64 24.10
C GLU A 4 -31.42 20.47 25.14
N LEU A 5 -30.47 19.58 24.88
CA LEU A 5 -29.27 19.43 25.70
C LEU A 5 -28.28 20.55 25.35
N SER A 6 -27.92 21.34 26.35
CA SER A 6 -26.96 22.44 26.26
C SER A 6 -25.55 21.93 25.92
N LEU A 7 -24.86 22.63 25.02
CA LEU A 7 -23.48 22.35 24.59
C LEU A 7 -22.45 22.38 25.74
N ASN A 8 -22.80 22.92 26.91
CA ASN A 8 -21.89 23.01 28.07
C ASN A 8 -21.81 21.72 28.90
N ASP A 9 -22.76 20.79 28.76
CA ASP A 9 -22.79 19.54 29.55
C ASP A 9 -21.93 18.42 28.94
N LEU A 10 -21.52 18.55 27.68
CA LEU A 10 -20.66 17.57 27.01
C LEU A 10 -19.18 17.77 27.36
N ASP A 11 -18.75 19.02 27.57
CA ASP A 11 -17.37 19.37 27.91
C ASP A 11 -17.03 18.97 29.35
N ALA A 12 -18.01 19.04 30.26
CA ALA A 12 -17.87 18.56 31.63
C ALA A 12 -17.65 17.04 31.71
N GLN A 13 -18.21 16.27 30.76
CA GLN A 13 -18.04 14.81 30.71
C GLN A 13 -16.68 14.39 30.11
N LEU A 14 -16.11 15.21 29.23
CA LEU A 14 -14.78 14.97 28.64
C LEU A 14 -13.63 15.26 29.61
N ALA A 15 -13.80 16.24 30.51
CA ALA A 15 -12.79 16.57 31.53
C ALA A 15 -12.64 15.48 32.61
N ALA A 16 -13.69 14.71 32.91
CA ALA A 16 -13.66 13.67 33.95
C ALA A 16 -12.83 12.42 33.55
N LEU A 17 -12.60 12.19 32.25
CA LEU A 17 -11.86 11.02 31.75
C LEU A 17 -10.35 11.26 31.59
N GLN A 18 -9.87 12.50 31.75
CA GLN A 18 -8.46 12.85 31.59
C GLN A 18 -7.66 12.87 32.91
N ALA A 19 -8.27 12.46 34.04
CA ALA A 19 -7.67 12.57 35.37
C ALA A 19 -7.11 11.24 35.95
N SER A 20 -6.81 10.23 35.13
CA SER A 20 -6.20 8.99 35.63
C SER A 20 -5.20 8.34 34.67
N SER A 21 -3.97 8.86 34.62
CA SER A 21 -2.76 8.03 34.50
C SER A 21 -1.50 8.89 34.65
N SER A 22 -1.07 9.12 35.89
CA SER A 22 0.30 9.51 36.23
C SER A 22 1.02 8.34 36.89
N ASP A 23 2.14 7.97 36.29
CA ASP A 23 3.44 7.59 36.88
C ASP A 23 3.55 6.52 37.99
N SER A 24 4.39 5.52 37.71
CA SER A 24 5.37 5.02 38.68
C SER A 24 6.51 4.24 38.00
N ASP A 25 7.73 4.59 38.41
CA ASP A 25 9.05 4.24 37.93
C ASP A 25 9.62 2.87 38.40
N ALA A 26 10.58 2.38 37.59
CA ALA A 26 11.89 1.77 37.90
C ALA A 26 12.09 0.35 38.53
N SER A 27 12.88 -0.43 37.77
CA SER A 27 14.02 -1.34 38.11
C SER A 27 13.82 -2.80 37.67
N SER A 28 14.49 -3.28 36.61
CA SER A 28 15.90 -3.70 36.45
C SER A 28 16.12 -5.19 36.71
N SER A 29 16.40 -5.96 35.65
CA SER A 29 17.39 -7.03 35.66
C SER A 29 17.83 -7.39 34.24
N GLU A 30 19.13 -7.52 34.11
CA GLU A 30 19.95 -7.67 32.90
C GLU A 30 19.76 -9.04 32.24
N ASP A 31 19.85 -9.11 30.92
CA ASP A 31 20.68 -10.13 30.27
C ASP A 31 20.95 -9.82 28.79
N GLU A 32 22.24 -9.81 28.49
CA GLU A 32 22.92 -9.36 27.29
C GLU A 32 22.75 -10.34 26.12
N ARG A 33 22.25 -9.85 24.97
CA ARG A 33 22.69 -10.35 23.66
C ARG A 33 22.67 -9.26 22.60
N SER A 34 23.74 -8.50 22.61
CA SER A 34 24.16 -7.48 21.64
C SER A 34 23.81 -7.76 20.16
N PRO A 35 23.05 -6.88 19.48
CA PRO A 35 23.13 -6.69 18.04
C PRO A 35 24.24 -5.70 17.72
N VAL A 36 25.18 -6.10 16.87
CA VAL A 36 26.32 -5.33 16.39
C VAL A 36 25.87 -3.95 15.90
N GLN A 37 26.21 -2.90 16.65
CA GLN A 37 26.09 -1.52 16.19
C GLN A 37 27.19 -1.27 15.16
N VAL A 38 26.82 -1.18 13.89
CA VAL A 38 27.71 -0.66 12.84
C VAL A 38 27.72 0.88 12.98
N PRO A 39 28.86 1.53 13.26
CA PRO A 39 28.92 2.98 13.32
C PRO A 39 28.64 3.56 11.93
N ARG A 40 27.48 4.20 11.75
CA ARG A 40 27.17 4.98 10.54
C ARG A 40 27.85 6.35 10.65
N GLU A 41 29.16 6.38 10.41
CA GLU A 41 29.85 7.63 10.09
C GLU A 41 29.36 8.15 8.74
N THR A 42 28.25 8.88 8.73
CA THR A 42 27.84 9.65 7.55
C THR A 42 28.52 11.02 7.60
N LYS A 43 29.79 11.05 7.19
CA LYS A 43 30.48 12.30 6.86
C LYS A 43 29.75 12.90 5.65
N LYS A 44 28.76 13.77 5.90
CA LYS A 44 28.01 14.48 4.84
C LYS A 44 29.00 15.33 4.03
N ARG A 45 29.34 14.87 2.83
CA ARG A 45 30.08 15.68 1.85
C ARG A 45 29.28 16.96 1.62
N LYS A 46 29.93 18.13 1.73
CA LYS A 46 29.31 19.41 1.37
C LYS A 46 29.11 19.42 -0.15
N LEU A 47 27.87 19.22 -0.58
CA LEU A 47 27.46 19.31 -1.99
C LEU A 47 27.53 20.78 -2.44
N ASN A 48 27.93 21.00 -3.68
CA ASN A 48 27.95 22.35 -4.26
C ASN A 48 26.52 22.86 -4.53
N ASP A 49 26.36 24.16 -4.80
CA ASP A 49 25.04 24.78 -4.95
C ASP A 49 24.25 24.23 -6.15
N GLU A 50 24.95 23.76 -7.19
CA GLU A 50 24.35 23.12 -8.37
C GLU A 50 23.82 21.71 -8.08
N GLU A 51 24.60 20.86 -7.41
CA GLU A 51 24.19 19.53 -6.93
C GLU A 51 22.99 19.65 -5.99
N LYS A 52 23.02 20.65 -5.11
CA LYS A 52 21.92 20.95 -4.18
C LYS A 52 20.66 21.42 -4.88
N ALA A 53 20.79 22.17 -5.99
CA ALA A 53 19.66 22.57 -6.82
C ALA A 53 19.08 21.38 -7.62
N GLN A 54 19.95 20.51 -8.14
CA GLN A 54 19.59 19.31 -8.89
C GLN A 54 18.88 18.27 -7.99
N GLU A 55 19.38 18.08 -6.77
CA GLU A 55 18.76 17.24 -5.74
C GLU A 55 17.38 17.79 -5.33
N LYS A 56 17.25 19.11 -5.14
CA LYS A 56 15.96 19.76 -4.85
C LYS A 56 14.95 19.59 -5.98
N LEU A 57 15.39 19.70 -7.23
CA LEU A 57 14.53 19.53 -8.40
C LEU A 57 14.06 18.07 -8.55
N SER A 58 14.98 17.11 -8.41
CA SER A 58 14.67 15.67 -8.41
C SER A 58 13.68 15.31 -7.31
N ASN A 59 13.92 15.79 -6.09
CA ASN A 59 13.01 15.61 -4.95
C ASN A 59 11.65 16.28 -5.18
N LYS A 60 11.59 17.42 -5.86
CA LYS A 60 10.33 18.09 -6.21
C LYS A 60 9.52 17.27 -7.23
N VAL A 61 10.19 16.67 -8.22
CA VAL A 61 9.56 15.79 -9.21
C VAL A 61 9.07 14.49 -8.56
N LEU A 62 9.89 13.87 -7.71
CA LEU A 62 9.50 12.68 -6.92
C LEU A 62 8.29 12.99 -6.03
N ARG A 63 8.32 14.09 -5.29
CA ARG A 63 7.19 14.55 -4.46
C ARG A 63 5.94 14.83 -5.28
N LYS A 64 6.07 15.35 -6.51
CA LYS A 64 4.93 15.61 -7.42
C LYS A 64 4.34 14.30 -7.95
N LYS A 65 5.16 13.29 -8.26
CA LYS A 65 4.71 11.94 -8.65
C LYS A 65 4.06 11.18 -7.50
N MET A 66 4.61 11.29 -6.29
CA MET A 66 4.02 10.75 -5.05
C MET A 66 2.64 11.37 -4.77
N ARG A 67 2.47 12.68 -5.02
CA ARG A 67 1.16 13.37 -4.94
C ARG A 67 0.17 12.95 -6.02
N GLN A 68 0.65 12.36 -7.11
CA GLN A 68 -0.18 11.84 -8.22
C GLN A 68 -0.50 10.34 -8.05
N GLY A 69 -0.08 9.71 -6.95
CA GLY A 69 -0.37 8.32 -6.68
C GLY A 69 0.31 7.34 -7.63
N LEU A 70 1.47 7.69 -8.20
CA LEU A 70 2.28 6.74 -8.96
C LEU A 70 3.02 5.82 -7.99
N SER A 71 2.89 4.51 -8.21
CA SER A 71 3.64 3.47 -7.51
C SER A 71 5.14 3.75 -7.45
N ASN A 72 5.76 3.43 -6.33
CA ASN A 72 7.22 3.33 -6.26
C ASN A 72 7.73 2.05 -6.92
N LEU A 73 6.89 1.02 -7.06
CA LEU A 73 7.23 -0.29 -7.63
C LEU A 73 7.47 -0.22 -9.15
N CYS A 74 8.50 -0.93 -9.60
CA CYS A 74 8.81 -1.09 -11.02
C CYS A 74 8.01 -2.26 -11.63
N PHE A 75 6.92 -1.99 -12.35
CA PHE A 75 6.15 -3.06 -13.00
C PHE A 75 6.93 -3.80 -14.10
N SER A 76 7.85 -3.11 -14.79
CA SER A 76 8.73 -3.75 -15.77
C SER A 76 9.69 -4.73 -15.11
N TYR A 77 10.14 -4.45 -13.89
CA TYR A 77 10.95 -5.40 -13.11
C TYR A 77 10.12 -6.56 -12.57
N LEU A 78 8.93 -6.27 -12.02
CA LEU A 78 8.02 -7.31 -11.53
C LEU A 78 7.65 -8.32 -12.62
N THR A 79 7.58 -7.88 -13.87
CA THR A 79 7.32 -8.74 -15.05
C THR A 79 8.59 -9.34 -15.68
N GLY A 80 9.77 -9.03 -15.17
CA GLY A 80 11.06 -9.58 -15.61
C GLY A 80 11.65 -8.95 -16.87
N LYS A 81 11.24 -7.73 -17.26
CA LYS A 81 11.66 -7.05 -18.49
C LYS A 81 12.15 -5.63 -18.24
N CYS A 82 12.88 -5.40 -17.14
CA CYS A 82 13.39 -4.07 -16.81
C CYS A 82 14.67 -3.75 -17.60
N LYS A 83 14.54 -2.86 -18.59
CA LYS A 83 15.68 -2.39 -19.41
C LYS A 83 16.84 -1.84 -18.56
N PHE A 84 16.54 -1.16 -17.46
CA PHE A 84 17.58 -0.55 -16.62
C PHE A 84 18.38 -1.58 -15.85
N GLU A 85 17.74 -2.67 -15.41
CA GLU A 85 18.44 -3.76 -14.73
C GLU A 85 19.36 -4.51 -15.70
N GLU A 86 18.87 -4.85 -16.90
CA GLU A 86 19.66 -5.49 -17.95
C GLU A 86 20.89 -4.66 -18.33
N MET A 87 20.75 -3.33 -18.33
CA MET A 87 21.82 -2.39 -18.64
C MET A 87 22.73 -2.05 -17.44
N GLY A 88 22.47 -2.61 -16.25
CA GLY A 88 23.21 -2.30 -15.02
C GLY A 88 23.08 -0.85 -14.53
N LYS A 89 22.02 -0.14 -14.95
CA LYS A 89 21.74 1.24 -14.54
C LYS A 89 20.73 1.29 -13.40
N PRO A 90 20.80 2.29 -12.49
CA PRO A 90 19.80 2.45 -11.45
C PRO A 90 18.44 2.77 -12.07
N CYS A 91 17.43 1.98 -11.72
CA CYS A 91 16.04 2.28 -12.10
C CYS A 91 15.46 3.33 -11.16
N LEU A 92 14.59 4.19 -11.69
CA LEU A 92 13.87 5.20 -10.89
C LEU A 92 12.89 4.57 -9.90
N PHE A 93 12.37 3.39 -10.24
CA PHE A 93 11.39 2.65 -9.45
C PHE A 93 12.07 1.54 -8.66
N SER A 94 11.50 1.18 -7.51
CA SER A 94 12.02 0.12 -6.67
C SER A 94 11.88 -1.25 -7.34
N HIS A 95 12.96 -2.03 -7.27
CA HIS A 95 13.01 -3.41 -7.71
C HIS A 95 12.81 -4.30 -6.49
N VAL A 96 11.66 -4.95 -6.40
CA VAL A 96 11.33 -5.89 -5.33
C VAL A 96 10.88 -7.19 -6.00
N LYS A 97 11.50 -8.31 -5.64
CA LYS A 97 11.11 -9.61 -6.18
C LYS A 97 9.76 -10.02 -5.60
N PRO A 98 8.87 -10.66 -6.38
CA PRO A 98 7.54 -11.08 -5.89
C PRO A 98 7.59 -11.91 -4.59
N GLU A 99 8.64 -12.73 -4.41
CA GLU A 99 8.84 -13.58 -3.23
C GLU A 99 9.19 -12.79 -1.96
N GLU A 100 9.84 -11.64 -2.11
CA GLU A 100 10.33 -10.79 -1.02
C GLU A 100 9.39 -9.59 -0.75
N MET A 101 8.28 -9.49 -1.47
CA MET A 101 7.34 -8.38 -1.32
C MET A 101 6.69 -8.37 0.07
N THR A 102 6.79 -7.22 0.74
CA THR A 102 6.11 -7.00 2.02
C THR A 102 4.61 -6.84 1.82
N ASP A 103 3.85 -6.95 2.91
CA ASP A 103 2.41 -6.64 2.92
C ASP A 103 2.10 -5.21 2.45
N ALA A 104 3.03 -4.26 2.67
CA ALA A 104 2.90 -2.88 2.23
C ALA A 104 3.08 -2.78 0.70
N ASP A 105 4.08 -3.45 0.15
CA ASP A 105 4.33 -3.48 -1.30
C ASP A 105 3.16 -4.15 -2.04
N LYS A 106 2.61 -5.22 -1.46
CA LYS A 106 1.40 -5.88 -1.97
C LYS A 106 0.21 -4.91 -1.97
N ALA A 107 0.02 -4.17 -0.89
CA ALA A 107 -1.04 -3.17 -0.80
C ALA A 107 -0.89 -2.06 -1.85
N GLU A 108 0.35 -1.58 -2.06
CA GLU A 108 0.67 -0.60 -3.09
C GLU A 108 0.37 -1.16 -4.47
N LEU A 109 0.81 -2.39 -4.79
CA LEU A 109 0.49 -3.05 -6.05
C LEU A 109 -1.02 -3.11 -6.31
N ILE A 110 -1.83 -3.55 -5.33
CA ILE A 110 -3.30 -3.62 -5.49
C ILE A 110 -3.90 -2.25 -5.77
N ARG A 111 -3.46 -1.21 -5.05
CA ARG A 111 -3.97 0.15 -5.24
C ARG A 111 -3.73 0.60 -6.69
N GLU A 112 -2.57 0.30 -7.23
CA GLU A 112 -2.16 0.75 -8.56
C GLU A 112 -2.87 -0.03 -9.67
N LEU A 113 -3.04 -1.35 -9.49
CA LEU A 113 -3.80 -2.18 -10.41
C LEU A 113 -5.26 -1.71 -10.55
N ARG A 114 -5.88 -1.26 -9.45
CA ARG A 114 -7.24 -0.65 -9.49
C ARG A 114 -7.34 0.58 -10.39
N HIS A 115 -6.30 1.41 -10.44
CA HIS A 115 -6.30 2.63 -11.25
C HIS A 115 -5.81 2.40 -12.69
N ARG A 116 -5.27 1.22 -12.99
CA ARG A 116 -4.69 0.91 -14.28
C ARG A 116 -5.77 0.54 -15.29
N LYS A 117 -6.06 1.47 -16.21
CA LYS A 117 -7.03 1.26 -17.30
C LYS A 117 -6.62 0.17 -18.30
N ARG A 118 -5.32 -0.09 -18.45
CA ARG A 118 -4.80 -1.10 -19.38
C ARG A 118 -4.48 -2.38 -18.62
N PHE A 119 -5.12 -3.46 -19.03
CA PHE A 119 -4.81 -4.81 -18.57
C PHE A 119 -3.49 -5.29 -19.17
N ASP A 120 -2.66 -5.93 -18.35
CA ASP A 120 -1.39 -6.54 -18.76
C ASP A 120 -1.32 -7.96 -18.20
N PRO A 121 -1.34 -8.98 -19.08
CA PRO A 121 -1.42 -10.36 -18.64
C PRO A 121 -0.16 -10.81 -17.87
N ALA A 122 1.01 -10.24 -18.16
CA ALA A 122 2.23 -10.61 -17.44
C ALA A 122 2.17 -10.12 -15.99
N LEU A 123 1.74 -8.86 -15.79
CA LEU A 123 1.58 -8.29 -14.46
C LEU A 123 0.43 -8.96 -13.69
N ALA A 124 -0.64 -9.37 -14.38
CA ALA A 124 -1.75 -10.10 -13.77
C ALA A 124 -1.30 -11.45 -13.21
N ARG A 125 -0.45 -12.19 -13.92
CA ARG A 125 0.15 -13.44 -13.42
C ARG A 125 0.96 -13.21 -12.16
N VAL A 126 1.76 -12.16 -12.11
CA VAL A 126 2.52 -11.79 -10.89
C VAL A 126 1.55 -11.52 -9.73
N ALA A 127 0.52 -10.72 -9.97
CA ALA A 127 -0.48 -10.39 -8.94
C ALA A 127 -1.26 -11.62 -8.44
N GLN A 128 -1.55 -12.58 -9.33
CA GLN A 128 -2.16 -13.86 -8.99
C GLN A 128 -1.24 -14.71 -8.10
N ASN A 129 0.04 -14.81 -8.46
CA ASN A 129 1.04 -15.59 -7.73
C ASN A 129 1.29 -15.06 -6.30
N LEU A 130 1.05 -13.77 -6.06
CA LEU A 130 1.16 -13.17 -4.72
C LEU A 130 0.06 -13.61 -3.76
N ASN A 131 -0.98 -14.33 -4.25
CA ASN A 131 -2.06 -14.91 -3.45
C ASN A 131 -2.72 -13.92 -2.47
N ILE A 132 -2.83 -12.65 -2.88
CA ILE A 132 -3.45 -11.61 -2.05
C ILE A 132 -4.95 -11.93 -1.90
N PRO A 133 -5.49 -11.98 -0.67
CA PRO A 133 -6.87 -12.37 -0.45
C PRO A 133 -7.86 -11.25 -0.78
N MET A 134 -9.13 -11.64 -0.97
CA MET A 134 -10.23 -10.69 -1.14
C MET A 134 -10.55 -9.99 0.19
N CYS A 135 -10.96 -8.73 0.09
CA CYS A 135 -11.40 -7.96 1.25
C CYS A 135 -12.71 -8.54 1.79
N ARG A 136 -12.66 -9.11 3.00
CA ARG A 136 -13.83 -9.71 3.66
C ARG A 136 -14.96 -8.70 3.91
N MET A 137 -14.61 -7.46 4.25
CA MET A 137 -15.60 -6.42 4.53
C MET A 137 -16.28 -5.97 3.25
N TYR A 138 -15.50 -5.61 2.23
CA TYR A 138 -16.04 -5.23 0.93
C TYR A 138 -16.90 -6.32 0.30
N LYS A 139 -16.48 -7.60 0.38
CA LYS A 139 -17.28 -8.73 -0.13
C LYS A 139 -18.63 -8.87 0.58
N LYS A 140 -18.69 -8.60 1.89
CA LYS A 140 -19.92 -8.77 2.68
C LYS A 140 -20.87 -7.59 2.59
N THR A 141 -20.35 -6.37 2.64
CA THR A 141 -21.16 -5.14 2.79
C THR A 141 -21.11 -4.24 1.56
N GLY A 142 -20.29 -4.54 0.56
CA GLY A 142 -20.01 -3.67 -0.58
C GLY A 142 -19.18 -2.42 -0.23
N GLN A 143 -18.80 -2.26 1.06
CA GLN A 143 -18.11 -1.07 1.55
C GLN A 143 -16.91 -1.48 2.43
N CYS A 144 -15.80 -0.77 2.27
CA CYS A 144 -14.58 -1.02 3.03
C CYS A 144 -14.19 0.22 3.85
N LYS A 145 -13.97 0.06 5.15
CA LYS A 145 -13.50 1.13 6.04
C LYS A 145 -12.16 1.74 5.60
N GLN A 146 -11.33 0.96 4.92
CA GLN A 146 -10.01 1.38 4.44
C GLN A 146 -10.06 2.05 3.06
N GLY A 147 -11.22 2.03 2.39
CA GLY A 147 -11.42 2.65 1.08
C GLY A 147 -10.37 2.19 0.05
N GLU A 148 -9.81 3.16 -0.68
CA GLU A 148 -8.79 2.93 -1.72
C GLU A 148 -7.43 2.48 -1.17
N LYS A 149 -7.19 2.65 0.14
CA LYS A 149 -5.96 2.21 0.82
C LYS A 149 -6.03 0.76 1.30
N CYS A 150 -7.12 0.05 1.02
CA CYS A 150 -7.26 -1.34 1.43
C CYS A 150 -6.20 -2.22 0.74
N LYS A 151 -5.49 -3.04 1.54
CA LYS A 151 -4.46 -3.98 1.07
C LYS A 151 -4.99 -5.24 0.39
N PHE A 152 -6.31 -5.39 0.35
CA PHE A 152 -6.99 -6.57 -0.17
C PHE A 152 -7.74 -6.25 -1.47
N TRP A 153 -8.05 -7.28 -2.25
CA TRP A 153 -8.81 -7.12 -3.47
C TRP A 153 -10.25 -6.66 -3.19
N HIS A 154 -10.67 -5.62 -3.88
CA HIS A 154 -12.06 -5.23 -4.02
C HIS A 154 -12.46 -5.63 -5.43
N LEU A 155 -13.42 -6.55 -5.59
CA LEU A 155 -13.91 -6.94 -6.90
C LEU A 155 -15.12 -6.09 -7.24
N ARG A 156 -14.89 -4.86 -7.71
CA ARG A 156 -15.97 -3.94 -8.04
C ARG A 156 -16.45 -4.12 -9.48
N ASN A 157 -15.54 -4.51 -10.37
CA ASN A 157 -15.77 -4.62 -11.79
C ASN A 157 -15.01 -5.82 -12.38
N GLU A 158 -15.28 -6.11 -13.65
CA GLU A 158 -14.58 -7.14 -14.42
C GLU A 158 -13.05 -6.97 -14.35
N LEU A 159 -12.54 -5.75 -14.46
CA LEU A 159 -11.09 -5.47 -14.42
C LEU A 159 -10.44 -5.98 -13.13
N ASP A 160 -11.03 -5.70 -11.97
CA ASP A 160 -10.53 -6.19 -10.68
C ASP A 160 -10.56 -7.73 -10.62
N GLY A 161 -11.63 -8.34 -11.15
CA GLY A 161 -11.75 -9.79 -11.31
C GLY A 161 -10.62 -10.38 -12.16
N ARG A 162 -10.37 -9.79 -13.33
CA ARG A 162 -9.34 -10.22 -14.27
C ARG A 162 -7.94 -10.08 -13.69
N TRP A 163 -7.67 -8.99 -12.97
CA TRP A 163 -6.41 -8.83 -12.25
C TRP A 163 -6.19 -9.92 -11.17
N LYS A 164 -7.27 -10.38 -10.51
CA LYS A 164 -7.22 -11.48 -9.54
C LYS A 164 -7.16 -12.88 -10.17
N GLY A 165 -7.40 -12.99 -11.48
CA GLY A 165 -7.42 -14.26 -12.23
C GLY A 165 -8.81 -14.83 -12.50
N MET A 166 -9.85 -14.03 -12.36
CA MET A 166 -11.20 -14.37 -12.81
C MET A 166 -11.35 -13.84 -14.23
N GLU A 167 -11.15 -14.72 -15.22
CA GLU A 167 -11.19 -14.34 -16.64
C GLU A 167 -12.61 -13.99 -17.09
N PHE A 168 -13.61 -14.60 -16.47
CA PHE A 168 -15.02 -14.42 -16.79
C PHE A 168 -15.72 -13.62 -15.69
N TRP A 169 -16.59 -12.69 -16.06
CA TRP A 169 -17.33 -11.84 -15.12
C TRP A 169 -18.80 -11.76 -15.51
N CYS A 170 -19.68 -11.96 -14.52
CA CYS A 170 -21.11 -11.76 -14.69
C CYS A 170 -21.49 -10.34 -14.28
N GLU A 171 -22.01 -9.54 -15.21
CA GLU A 171 -22.51 -8.19 -14.90
C GLU A 171 -23.80 -8.22 -14.07
N THR A 172 -24.58 -9.30 -14.16
CA THR A 172 -25.83 -9.47 -13.39
C THR A 172 -25.55 -9.82 -11.92
N CYS A 173 -24.62 -10.75 -11.69
CA CYS A 173 -24.34 -11.27 -10.35
C CYS A 173 -23.14 -10.59 -9.67
N TYR A 174 -22.36 -9.78 -10.40
CA TYR A 174 -21.09 -9.17 -9.94
C TYR A 174 -20.12 -10.20 -9.34
N LEU A 175 -20.10 -11.39 -9.92
CA LEU A 175 -19.23 -12.50 -9.55
C LEU A 175 -18.28 -12.81 -10.70
N GLY A 176 -17.03 -13.10 -10.35
CA GLY A 176 -16.01 -13.55 -11.29
C GLY A 176 -15.82 -15.06 -11.22
N PHE A 177 -15.57 -15.66 -12.37
CA PHE A 177 -15.43 -17.09 -12.58
C PHE A 177 -14.11 -17.40 -13.29
N THR A 178 -13.62 -18.61 -13.09
CA THR A 178 -12.37 -19.09 -13.71
C THR A 178 -12.60 -19.82 -15.03
N SER A 179 -13.82 -20.31 -15.28
CA SER A 179 -14.21 -20.91 -16.55
C SER A 179 -15.48 -20.28 -17.12
N GLU A 180 -15.65 -20.40 -18.43
CA GLU A 180 -16.84 -19.93 -19.14
C GLU A 180 -18.08 -20.76 -18.78
N GLU A 181 -17.89 -22.05 -18.46
CA GLU A 181 -18.97 -22.97 -18.08
C GLU A 181 -19.62 -22.52 -16.76
N GLN A 182 -18.82 -22.14 -15.77
CA GLN A 182 -19.32 -21.60 -14.49
C GLN A 182 -20.13 -20.30 -14.62
N LEU A 183 -19.94 -19.57 -15.72
CA LEU A 183 -20.69 -18.35 -16.00
C LEU A 183 -22.04 -18.65 -16.68
N LYS A 184 -22.13 -19.78 -17.40
CA LYS A 184 -23.31 -20.20 -18.17
C LYS A 184 -24.30 -21.03 -17.36
N GLU A 185 -23.82 -21.70 -16.31
CA GLU A 185 -24.64 -22.39 -15.29
C GLU A 185 -25.42 -21.40 -14.41
#